data_AF-A0A8H6HIZ7-F1
#
_entry.id   AF-A0A8H6HIZ7-F1
#
_cell.length_a   1.000
_cell.length_b   1.000
_cell.length_c   1.000
_cell.angle_alpha   90.00
_cell.angle_beta   90.00
_cell.angle_gamma   90.00
#
_symmetry.space_group_name_H-M   'P 1'
#
loop_
_entity.id
_entity.type
_entity.pdbx_description
1 polymer ?
#
loop_
_entity_poly.entity_id
_entity_poly.type
_entity_poly.pdbx_seq_one_letter_code
_entity_poly.pdbx_strand_id
1 'polypeptide(L)'
;MSALRYTVPSIEHLREEVEKKFGYKPCLFQARDAIQQLERKKHCITIARTGLGKTLTFWIPLLFNGGGIKIIVTALNVLGAQNVKELEQLGIPGVNITGASATPAVYQDIAAGKYRVIIISPEKILEDVDFIKLWDNKNFTEWGKKFRPDYAGLEQLSWLVPEGLRFHVVTATMPESVLRDVKTTLRMKDEHTEIIQRSNDRPTIHILVEEMRYPANGMKDIERILRAHRWGESEDRPPPFMIFVNKRREAESGVERMWENMPAWLNSKVVWFHSGMSAKFREETIENFRTGEVWGGFYTDAGGMGLDLPCVELVIQYRYTDSLSTLVQRIGRGARAQGTEATAIYLVEPQHFDYRKEEALEKAAKDKGKGSRSKRKGGHLDGLPAPKKQKKASTATSACTIPGNQAPINASASDHGAPPATTQSAYAWPTCLPDRRSVSLEAYERLAMDLFINSRTRRACRRAVISDYFGNSNPGKPKAFD
;
A
#
# COMPACT_ATOMS: atom_id res chain seq x y z
N MET A 1 -18.31 -9.02 40.49
CA MET A 1 -18.18 -8.59 39.08
C MET A 1 -19.21 -9.36 38.26
N SER A 2 -20.28 -8.71 37.81
CA SER A 2 -21.20 -9.30 36.82
C SER A 2 -20.36 -9.77 35.64
N ALA A 3 -20.40 -11.07 35.31
CA ALA A 3 -19.75 -11.56 34.10
C ALA A 3 -20.23 -10.69 32.94
N LEU A 4 -19.31 -9.98 32.28
CA LEU A 4 -19.62 -9.13 31.13
C LEU A 4 -20.40 -10.01 30.16
N ARG A 5 -21.69 -9.71 29.95
CA ARG A 5 -22.53 -10.49 29.04
C ARG A 5 -21.99 -10.26 27.64
N TYR A 6 -21.33 -11.29 27.14
CA TYR A 6 -20.70 -11.31 25.84
C TYR A 6 -21.53 -12.22 24.93
N THR A 7 -21.89 -11.70 23.77
CA THR A 7 -22.71 -12.41 22.78
C THR A 7 -22.06 -12.28 21.42
N VAL A 8 -21.85 -13.42 20.74
CA VAL A 8 -21.53 -13.41 19.31
C VAL A 8 -22.86 -13.34 18.56
N PRO A 9 -23.20 -12.19 17.93
CA PRO A 9 -24.44 -12.06 17.16
C PRO A 9 -24.38 -12.85 15.85
N SER A 10 -25.52 -13.10 15.22
CA SER A 10 -25.53 -13.47 13.80
C SER A 10 -25.04 -12.30 12.94
N ILE A 11 -24.58 -12.58 11.72
CA ILE A 11 -24.13 -11.53 10.79
C ILE A 11 -25.26 -10.55 10.48
N GLU A 12 -26.49 -11.05 10.31
CA GLU A 12 -27.67 -10.25 10.02
C GLU A 12 -27.97 -9.29 11.16
N HIS A 13 -28.06 -9.81 12.40
CA HIS A 13 -28.31 -8.99 13.58
C HIS A 13 -27.20 -7.95 13.81
N LEU A 14 -25.94 -8.35 13.62
CA LEU A 14 -24.80 -7.43 13.70
C LEU A 14 -24.94 -6.29 12.69
N ARG A 15 -25.28 -6.60 11.44
CA ARG A 15 -25.41 -5.60 10.38
C ARG A 15 -26.55 -4.62 10.67
N GLU A 16 -27.66 -5.10 11.19
CA GLU A 16 -28.82 -4.28 11.58
C GLU A 16 -28.48 -3.31 12.71
N GLU A 17 -27.84 -3.78 13.78
CA GLU A 17 -27.46 -2.92 14.91
C GLU A 17 -26.41 -1.88 14.50
N VAL A 18 -25.47 -2.24 13.63
CA VAL A 18 -24.51 -1.28 13.06
C VAL A 18 -25.23 -0.24 12.20
N GLU A 19 -26.18 -0.66 11.37
CA GLU A 19 -26.97 0.27 10.55
C GLU A 19 -27.77 1.25 11.41
N LYS A 20 -28.40 0.79 12.49
CA LYS A 20 -29.10 1.65 13.46
C LYS A 20 -28.18 2.65 14.15
N LYS A 21 -26.97 2.22 14.54
CA LYS A 21 -26.05 3.04 15.35
C LYS A 21 -25.17 3.98 14.52
N PHE A 22 -24.77 3.55 13.33
CA PHE A 22 -23.83 4.27 12.45
C PHE A 22 -24.50 4.88 11.22
N GLY A 23 -25.75 4.52 10.91
CA GLY A 23 -26.49 5.05 9.76
C GLY A 23 -26.15 4.39 8.42
N TYR A 24 -25.36 3.32 8.43
CA TYR A 24 -25.02 2.57 7.22
C TYR A 24 -24.79 1.09 7.51
N LYS A 25 -25.16 0.24 6.56
CA LYS A 25 -25.02 -1.22 6.66
C LYS A 25 -23.57 -1.63 6.39
N PRO A 26 -22.88 -2.31 7.32
CA PRO A 26 -21.51 -2.73 7.09
C PRO A 26 -21.46 -3.80 6.00
N CYS A 27 -20.40 -3.82 5.22
CA CYS A 27 -20.20 -4.86 4.21
C CYS A 27 -19.84 -6.21 4.85
N LEU A 28 -19.87 -7.28 4.05
CA LEU A 28 -19.74 -8.64 4.57
C LEU A 28 -18.37 -8.90 5.22
N PHE A 29 -17.28 -8.33 4.68
CA PHE A 29 -15.96 -8.50 5.28
C PHE A 29 -15.85 -7.79 6.63
N GLN A 30 -16.45 -6.61 6.78
CA GLN A 30 -16.49 -5.87 8.06
C GLN A 30 -17.26 -6.65 9.13
N ALA A 31 -18.39 -7.24 8.74
CA ALA A 31 -19.17 -8.08 9.64
C ALA A 31 -18.39 -9.34 10.06
N ARG A 32 -17.77 -10.05 9.11
CA ARG A 32 -16.96 -11.24 9.43
C ARG A 32 -15.76 -10.93 10.31
N ASP A 33 -15.08 -9.83 10.04
CA ASP A 33 -13.98 -9.34 10.88
C ASP A 33 -14.46 -9.12 12.32
N ALA A 34 -15.59 -8.42 12.47
CA ALA A 34 -16.15 -8.17 13.79
C ALA A 34 -16.57 -9.45 14.52
N ILE A 35 -17.18 -10.42 13.81
CA ILE A 35 -17.49 -11.75 14.38
C ILE A 35 -16.21 -12.44 14.84
N GLN A 36 -15.16 -12.47 14.01
CA GLN A 36 -13.90 -13.12 14.37
C GLN A 36 -13.25 -12.49 15.61
N GLN A 37 -13.28 -11.16 15.71
CA GLN A 37 -12.80 -10.44 16.89
C GLN A 37 -13.65 -10.76 18.12
N LEU A 38 -14.97 -10.82 17.97
CA LEU A 38 -15.85 -11.17 19.05
C LEU A 38 -15.50 -12.57 19.52
N GLU A 39 -15.44 -13.59 18.67
CA GLU A 39 -15.19 -15.00 19.04
C GLU A 39 -13.95 -15.23 19.93
N ARG A 40 -12.91 -14.39 19.84
CA ARG A 40 -11.65 -14.48 20.62
C ARG A 40 -10.90 -15.81 20.49
N LYS A 41 -11.24 -16.65 19.50
CA LYS A 41 -10.57 -17.93 19.25
C LYS A 41 -9.24 -17.78 18.52
N LYS A 42 -9.17 -16.84 17.57
CA LYS A 42 -8.01 -16.60 16.70
C LYS A 42 -7.61 -15.13 16.70
N HIS A 43 -6.34 -14.88 16.39
CA HIS A 43 -5.88 -13.60 15.88
C HIS A 43 -6.58 -13.29 14.56
N CYS A 44 -6.74 -12.00 14.25
CA CYS A 44 -7.37 -11.58 13.00
C CYS A 44 -6.46 -10.59 12.27
N ILE A 45 -6.14 -10.88 11.01
CA ILE A 45 -5.42 -9.96 10.12
C ILE A 45 -6.35 -9.56 8.99
N THR A 46 -6.67 -8.28 8.90
CA THR A 46 -7.58 -7.74 7.90
C THR A 46 -6.84 -6.83 6.93
N ILE A 47 -6.84 -7.24 5.68
CA ILE A 47 -6.16 -6.57 4.57
C ILE A 47 -7.23 -6.05 3.63
N ALA A 48 -7.41 -4.73 3.58
CA ALA A 48 -8.43 -4.12 2.72
C ALA A 48 -7.95 -2.74 2.25
N ARG A 49 -8.04 -2.44 0.94
CA ARG A 49 -7.55 -1.16 0.37
C ARG A 49 -8.07 0.08 1.11
N THR A 50 -7.34 1.19 1.02
CA THR A 50 -7.78 2.48 1.57
C THR A 50 -9.15 2.88 1.03
N GLY A 51 -10.00 3.46 1.87
CA GLY A 51 -11.38 3.82 1.52
C GLY A 51 -12.42 2.71 1.74
N LEU A 52 -12.04 1.43 1.94
CA LEU A 52 -13.01 0.36 2.23
C LEU A 52 -13.56 0.36 3.68
N GLY A 53 -13.41 1.44 4.44
CA GLY A 53 -13.97 1.53 5.79
C GLY A 53 -13.33 0.58 6.81
N LYS A 54 -12.01 0.43 6.79
CA LYS A 54 -11.27 -0.39 7.78
C LYS A 54 -11.48 0.09 9.22
N THR A 55 -11.61 1.38 9.46
CA THR A 55 -11.78 1.92 10.82
C THR A 55 -13.01 1.33 11.51
N LEU A 56 -14.08 1.09 10.75
CA LEU A 56 -15.33 0.53 11.27
C LEU A 56 -15.14 -0.84 11.94
N THR A 57 -14.18 -1.65 11.49
CA THR A 57 -13.93 -2.97 12.08
C THR A 57 -13.44 -2.88 13.52
N PHE A 58 -12.85 -1.75 13.94
CA PHE A 58 -12.52 -1.53 15.34
C PHE A 58 -13.77 -1.25 16.20
N TRP A 59 -14.75 -0.58 15.63
CA TRP A 59 -15.92 -0.06 16.35
C TRP A 59 -17.04 -1.08 16.49
N ILE A 60 -17.32 -1.88 15.45
CA ILE A 60 -18.42 -2.86 15.47
C ILE A 60 -18.37 -3.76 16.72
N PRO A 61 -17.23 -4.37 17.11
CA PRO A 61 -17.19 -5.25 18.28
C PRO A 61 -17.52 -4.55 19.60
N LEU A 62 -17.38 -3.22 19.70
CA LEU A 62 -17.69 -2.47 20.92
C LEU A 62 -19.19 -2.45 21.22
N LEU A 63 -20.04 -2.67 20.23
CA LEU A 63 -21.48 -2.79 20.42
C LEU A 63 -21.86 -4.10 21.15
N PHE A 64 -21.04 -5.15 21.04
CA PHE A 64 -21.40 -6.50 21.49
C PHE A 64 -20.46 -7.07 22.57
N ASN A 65 -19.35 -6.39 22.91
CA ASN A 65 -18.35 -6.91 23.84
C ASN A 65 -18.68 -6.71 25.34
N GLY A 66 -19.94 -6.42 25.67
CA GLY A 66 -20.46 -6.42 27.04
C GLY A 66 -19.85 -5.40 28.00
N GLY A 67 -19.20 -4.34 27.52
CA GLY A 67 -18.48 -3.38 28.37
C GLY A 67 -16.96 -3.53 28.35
N GLY A 68 -16.42 -4.49 27.58
CA GLY A 68 -14.98 -4.68 27.45
C GLY A 68 -14.23 -3.48 26.87
N ILE A 69 -12.98 -3.35 27.27
CA ILE A 69 -12.05 -2.30 26.81
C ILE A 69 -11.28 -2.78 25.58
N LYS A 70 -11.09 -1.92 24.58
CA LYS A 70 -10.23 -2.16 23.43
C LYS A 70 -9.03 -1.23 23.46
N ILE A 71 -7.83 -1.78 23.26
CA ILE A 71 -6.58 -1.02 23.17
C ILE A 71 -6.16 -0.97 21.70
N ILE A 72 -5.97 0.22 21.16
CA ILE A 72 -5.60 0.47 19.76
C ILE A 72 -4.22 1.10 19.73
N VAL A 73 -3.28 0.42 19.07
CA VAL A 73 -1.90 0.88 18.95
C VAL A 73 -1.68 1.54 17.59
N THR A 74 -1.38 2.84 17.57
CA THR A 74 -1.17 3.64 16.35
C THR A 74 0.01 4.60 16.46
N ALA A 75 0.89 4.65 15.47
CA ALA A 75 2.00 5.61 15.42
C ALA A 75 1.57 7.02 14.96
N LEU A 76 0.33 7.20 14.52
CA LEU A 76 -0.16 8.49 14.01
C LEU A 76 -1.05 9.17 15.06
N ASN A 77 -0.47 10.11 15.82
CA ASN A 77 -1.18 10.86 16.86
C ASN A 77 -2.44 11.60 16.33
N VAL A 78 -2.37 12.13 15.10
CA VAL A 78 -3.50 12.81 14.43
C VAL A 78 -4.69 11.85 14.25
N LEU A 79 -4.41 10.57 13.93
CA LEU A 79 -5.43 9.55 13.79
C LEU A 79 -6.07 9.21 15.14
N GLY A 80 -5.30 9.27 16.23
CA GLY A 80 -5.82 9.04 17.58
C GLY A 80 -6.84 10.08 18.01
N ALA A 81 -6.55 11.37 17.80
CA ALA A 81 -7.49 12.45 18.13
C ALA A 81 -8.78 12.37 17.29
N GLN A 82 -8.65 12.09 16.00
CA GLN A 82 -9.80 11.89 15.12
C GLN A 82 -10.68 10.73 15.59
N ASN A 83 -10.07 9.59 15.93
CA ASN A 83 -10.79 8.41 16.41
C ASN A 83 -11.52 8.67 17.73
N VAL A 84 -10.94 9.44 18.66
CA VAL A 84 -11.64 9.81 19.91
C VAL A 84 -12.88 10.65 19.60
N LYS A 85 -12.77 11.64 18.70
CA LYS A 85 -13.91 12.45 18.28
C LYS A 85 -15.02 11.62 17.61
N GLU A 86 -14.65 10.65 16.78
CA GLU A 86 -15.60 9.69 16.19
C GLU A 86 -16.29 8.84 17.27
N LEU A 87 -15.56 8.38 18.28
CA LEU A 87 -16.10 7.59 19.39
C LEU A 87 -17.05 8.41 20.29
N GLU A 88 -16.73 9.67 20.55
CA GLU A 88 -17.59 10.60 21.29
C GLU A 88 -18.95 10.78 20.61
N GLN A 89 -18.97 10.93 19.28
CA GLN A 89 -20.21 11.01 18.49
C GLN A 89 -21.06 9.73 18.61
N LEU A 90 -20.43 8.58 18.86
CA LEU A 90 -21.11 7.31 19.07
C LEU A 90 -21.54 7.08 20.53
N GLY A 91 -21.18 7.99 21.44
CA GLY A 91 -21.39 7.85 22.88
C GLY A 91 -20.52 6.75 23.50
N ILE A 92 -19.38 6.45 22.89
CA ILE A 92 -18.41 5.45 23.39
C ILE A 92 -17.24 6.22 24.00
N PRO A 93 -16.98 6.10 25.33
CA PRO A 93 -15.90 6.84 25.95
C PRO A 93 -14.55 6.29 25.46
N GLY A 94 -13.78 7.15 24.79
CA GLY A 94 -12.44 6.85 24.29
C GLY A 94 -11.42 7.84 24.85
N VAL A 95 -10.17 7.40 24.96
CA VAL A 95 -9.04 8.27 25.34
C VAL A 95 -7.86 8.03 24.41
N ASN A 96 -7.15 9.09 24.05
CA ASN A 96 -5.90 9.03 23.31
C ASN A 96 -4.75 9.42 24.24
N ILE A 97 -3.82 8.50 24.50
CA ILE A 97 -2.67 8.70 25.39
C ILE A 97 -1.52 9.30 24.59
N THR A 98 -1.20 10.54 24.92
CA THR A 98 -0.16 11.36 24.30
C THR A 98 0.71 11.95 25.41
N GLY A 99 1.78 12.68 25.05
CA GLY A 99 2.58 13.40 26.05
C GLY A 99 1.75 14.36 26.92
N ALA A 100 0.68 14.95 26.37
CA ALA A 100 -0.17 15.90 27.09
C ALA A 100 -1.28 15.23 27.93
N SER A 101 -1.79 14.07 27.51
CA SER A 101 -2.92 13.38 28.15
C SER A 101 -2.51 12.25 29.10
N ALA A 102 -1.24 11.84 29.10
CA ALA A 102 -0.67 10.85 30.01
C ALA A 102 -0.52 11.42 31.43
N THR A 103 -1.64 11.60 32.13
CA THR A 103 -1.68 12.12 33.51
C THR A 103 -2.12 11.03 34.49
N PRO A 104 -1.72 11.11 35.78
CA PRO A 104 -2.16 10.15 36.80
C PRO A 104 -3.69 10.01 36.90
N ALA A 105 -4.43 11.11 36.73
CA ALA A 105 -5.89 11.10 36.74
C ALA A 105 -6.47 10.27 35.58
N VAL A 106 -5.91 10.41 34.37
CA VAL A 106 -6.33 9.61 33.22
C VAL A 106 -6.03 8.13 33.43
N TYR A 107 -4.89 7.78 34.02
CA TYR A 107 -4.57 6.39 34.34
C TYR A 107 -5.49 5.80 35.42
N GLN A 108 -5.87 6.59 36.43
CA GLN A 108 -6.88 6.18 37.41
C GLN A 108 -8.25 5.96 36.76
N ASP A 109 -8.64 6.82 35.82
CA ASP A 109 -9.89 6.67 35.06
C ASP A 109 -9.88 5.42 34.18
N ILE A 110 -8.74 5.09 33.57
CA ILE A 110 -8.54 3.84 32.84
C ILE A 110 -8.67 2.64 33.77
N ALA A 111 -7.99 2.65 34.92
CA ALA A 111 -8.06 1.56 35.90
C ALA A 111 -9.48 1.38 36.46
N ALA A 112 -10.23 2.47 36.59
CA ALA A 112 -11.64 2.45 37.00
C ALA A 112 -12.61 2.03 35.88
N GLY A 113 -12.12 1.76 34.67
CA GLY A 113 -12.93 1.29 33.54
C GLY A 113 -13.82 2.38 32.91
N LYS A 114 -13.48 3.67 33.10
CA LYS A 114 -14.28 4.78 32.54
C LYS A 114 -14.20 4.88 31.02
N TYR A 115 -13.14 4.34 30.41
CA TYR A 115 -12.94 4.32 28.96
C TYR A 115 -13.14 2.92 28.38
N ARG A 116 -13.85 2.87 27.24
CA ARG A 116 -14.07 1.64 26.44
C ARG A 116 -13.03 1.48 25.34
N VAL A 117 -12.38 2.57 24.93
CA VAL A 117 -11.28 2.54 23.96
C VAL A 117 -10.10 3.33 24.48
N ILE A 118 -8.92 2.74 24.40
CA ILE A 118 -7.65 3.39 24.72
C ILE A 118 -6.80 3.38 23.46
N ILE A 119 -6.44 4.56 22.98
CA ILE A 119 -5.55 4.73 21.83
C ILE A 119 -4.19 5.15 22.37
N ILE A 120 -3.14 4.46 21.94
CA ILE A 120 -1.78 4.67 22.47
C ILE A 120 -0.74 4.45 21.38
N SER A 121 0.40 5.14 21.47
CA SER A 121 1.52 4.93 20.54
C SER A 121 2.31 3.66 20.88
N PRO A 122 3.02 3.06 19.91
CA PRO A 122 3.93 1.94 20.17
C PRO A 122 5.00 2.23 21.23
N GLU A 123 5.58 3.43 21.24
CA GLU A 123 6.56 3.82 22.28
C GLU A 123 5.89 3.87 23.65
N LYS A 124 4.75 4.56 23.77
CA LYS A 124 4.09 4.71 25.07
C LYS A 124 3.58 3.40 25.65
N ILE A 125 3.04 2.48 24.84
CA ILE A 125 2.56 1.20 25.38
C ILE A 125 3.71 0.34 25.94
N LEU A 126 4.94 0.56 25.48
CA LEU A 126 6.12 -0.20 25.90
C LEU A 126 6.95 0.49 26.99
N GLU A 127 6.92 1.83 27.05
CA GLU A 127 7.84 2.61 27.89
C GLU A 127 7.12 3.40 29.00
N ASP A 128 5.81 3.64 28.88
CA ASP A 128 5.07 4.43 29.86
C ASP A 128 4.78 3.59 31.12
N VAL A 129 5.59 3.82 32.16
CA VAL A 129 5.57 3.04 33.41
C VAL A 129 4.19 3.00 34.05
N ASP A 130 3.42 4.10 34.01
CA ASP A 130 2.10 4.13 34.62
C ASP A 130 1.08 3.34 33.80
N PHE A 131 1.23 3.30 32.47
CA PHE A 131 0.44 2.41 31.63
C PHE A 131 0.81 0.93 31.85
N ILE A 132 2.10 0.62 31.95
CA ILE A 132 2.59 -0.76 32.16
C ILE A 132 2.09 -1.33 33.49
N LYS A 133 2.04 -0.51 34.55
CA LYS A 133 1.45 -0.91 35.85
C LYS A 133 0.00 -1.37 35.74
N LEU A 134 -0.76 -0.89 34.76
CA LEU A 134 -2.14 -1.36 34.53
C LEU A 134 -2.20 -2.83 34.09
N TRP A 135 -1.08 -3.41 33.63
CA TRP A 135 -1.00 -4.78 33.10
C TRP A 135 -0.26 -5.77 34.04
N ASP A 136 0.21 -5.30 35.20
CA ASP A 136 1.16 -5.89 36.16
C ASP A 136 1.51 -7.40 36.06
N ASN A 137 2.65 -7.70 35.42
CA ASN A 137 3.81 -8.42 35.98
C ASN A 137 4.74 -8.85 34.83
N LYS A 138 5.80 -8.07 34.56
CA LYS A 138 7.15 -8.51 34.17
C LYS A 138 8.00 -7.29 33.82
N ASN A 139 9.20 -7.24 34.38
CA ASN A 139 10.19 -6.19 34.13
C ASN A 139 10.67 -6.24 32.67
N PHE A 140 10.81 -5.09 32.00
CA PHE A 140 11.34 -5.01 30.64
C PHE A 140 12.63 -4.20 30.60
N THR A 141 13.64 -4.79 29.95
CA THR A 141 14.84 -4.13 29.45
C THR A 141 14.73 -3.98 27.92
N GLU A 142 15.36 -2.90 27.44
CA GLU A 142 15.34 -2.24 26.13
C GLU A 142 15.84 -3.07 24.93
N TRP A 143 15.04 -3.46 23.91
CA TRP A 143 15.62 -4.12 22.69
C TRP A 143 14.78 -4.05 21.37
N GLY A 144 15.44 -3.68 20.25
CA GLY A 144 15.44 -4.38 18.93
C GLY A 144 14.46 -4.01 17.79
N LYS A 145 14.95 -3.81 16.54
CA LYS A 145 14.24 -3.25 15.34
C LYS A 145 13.81 -4.24 14.21
N LYS A 146 12.55 -4.17 13.71
CA LYS A 146 12.11 -3.88 12.30
C LYS A 146 10.60 -4.15 12.00
N PHE A 147 9.79 -3.08 11.90
CA PHE A 147 8.63 -2.84 10.98
C PHE A 147 8.14 -1.44 11.30
N ARG A 148 8.53 -0.36 10.59
CA ARG A 148 8.69 0.98 11.21
C ARG A 148 9.56 0.90 12.49
N PRO A 149 10.54 1.78 12.71
CA PRO A 149 11.33 1.75 13.94
C PRO A 149 10.43 1.71 15.20
N ASP A 150 9.33 2.46 15.17
CA ASP A 150 8.37 2.64 16.27
C ASP A 150 7.66 1.33 16.67
N TYR A 151 7.33 0.44 15.74
CA TYR A 151 6.58 -0.80 16.05
C TYR A 151 7.47 -2.01 16.27
N ALA A 152 8.77 -1.87 16.11
CA ALA A 152 9.65 -3.02 16.23
C ALA A 152 9.66 -3.67 17.62
N GLY A 153 9.46 -2.86 18.65
CA GLY A 153 9.31 -3.35 20.02
C GLY A 153 8.00 -4.10 20.27
N LEU A 154 7.03 -4.11 19.33
CA LEU A 154 5.74 -4.77 19.55
C LEU A 154 5.84 -6.30 19.68
N GLU A 155 6.97 -6.93 19.33
CA GLU A 155 7.19 -8.33 19.73
C GLU A 155 7.01 -8.50 21.24
N GLN A 156 7.42 -7.51 22.03
CA GLN A 156 7.31 -7.54 23.49
C GLN A 156 5.86 -7.62 23.96
N LEU A 157 4.92 -7.02 23.20
CA LEU A 157 3.50 -7.17 23.49
C LEU A 157 3.05 -8.61 23.42
N SER A 158 3.62 -9.44 22.54
CA SER A 158 3.24 -10.86 22.46
C SER A 158 3.58 -11.66 23.73
N TRP A 159 4.51 -11.16 24.56
CA TRP A 159 4.86 -11.75 25.85
C TRP A 159 4.10 -11.14 27.03
N LEU A 160 3.70 -9.88 26.89
CA LEU A 160 2.93 -9.12 27.87
C LEU A 160 1.44 -9.44 27.84
N VAL A 161 0.93 -9.76 26.66
CA VAL A 161 -0.48 -9.97 26.42
C VAL A 161 -0.91 -11.34 26.97
N PRO A 162 -1.95 -11.41 27.83
CA PRO A 162 -2.46 -12.67 28.35
C PRO A 162 -2.87 -13.64 27.24
N GLU A 163 -2.72 -14.95 27.49
CA GLU A 163 -2.97 -16.01 26.50
C GLU A 163 -4.39 -16.00 25.90
N GLY A 164 -5.36 -15.44 26.61
CA GLY A 164 -6.75 -15.28 26.16
C GLY A 164 -7.03 -14.06 25.27
N LEU A 165 -6.09 -13.13 25.10
CA LEU A 165 -6.27 -11.94 24.27
C LEU A 165 -5.79 -12.21 22.83
N ARG A 166 -6.53 -11.68 21.86
CA ARG A 166 -6.23 -11.86 20.43
C ARG A 166 -5.90 -10.52 19.78
N PHE A 167 -4.72 -10.45 19.17
CA PHE A 167 -4.36 -9.35 18.28
C PHE A 167 -5.29 -9.26 17.06
N HIS A 168 -5.63 -8.02 16.72
CA HIS A 168 -6.29 -7.64 15.48
C HIS A 168 -5.39 -6.66 14.74
N VAL A 169 -4.95 -7.04 13.54
CA VAL A 169 -4.04 -6.22 12.71
C VAL A 169 -4.78 -5.82 11.44
N VAL A 170 -4.81 -4.52 11.15
CA VAL A 170 -5.58 -3.97 10.04
C VAL A 170 -4.67 -3.12 9.17
N THR A 171 -4.64 -3.39 7.86
CA THR A 171 -3.81 -2.62 6.91
C THR A 171 -4.44 -2.48 5.53
N ALA A 172 -4.01 -1.45 4.79
CA ALA A 172 -4.38 -1.26 3.40
C ALA A 172 -3.69 -2.22 2.43
N THR A 173 -2.44 -2.55 2.74
CA THR A 173 -1.53 -3.30 1.90
C THR A 173 -0.67 -4.19 2.80
N MET A 174 -0.60 -5.49 2.49
CA MET A 174 0.26 -6.43 3.19
C MET A 174 0.86 -7.40 2.17
N PRO A 175 2.00 -7.06 1.54
CA PRO A 175 2.74 -8.04 0.76
C PRO A 175 3.07 -9.26 1.62
N GLU A 176 3.19 -10.44 1.00
CA GLU A 176 3.36 -11.70 1.73
C GLU A 176 4.57 -11.69 2.69
N SER A 177 5.63 -10.96 2.36
CA SER A 177 6.77 -10.79 3.27
C SER A 177 6.41 -10.02 4.53
N VAL A 178 5.66 -8.92 4.39
CA VAL A 178 5.24 -8.12 5.54
C VAL A 178 4.24 -8.89 6.39
N LEU A 179 3.33 -9.65 5.77
CA LEU A 179 2.43 -10.55 6.49
C LEU A 179 3.20 -11.56 7.35
N ARG A 180 4.26 -12.14 6.80
CA ARG A 180 5.13 -13.07 7.54
C ARG A 180 5.84 -12.36 8.69
N ASP A 181 6.43 -11.19 8.44
CA ASP A 181 7.13 -10.43 9.46
C ASP A 181 6.18 -10.09 10.62
N VAL A 182 4.97 -9.59 10.33
CA VAL A 182 3.93 -9.33 11.34
C VAL A 182 3.59 -10.59 12.13
N LYS A 183 3.39 -11.73 11.46
CA LYS A 183 3.05 -12.98 12.14
C LYS A 183 4.19 -13.48 13.02
N THR A 184 5.44 -13.36 12.58
CA THR A 184 6.61 -13.71 13.39
C THR A 184 6.73 -12.77 14.59
N THR A 185 6.68 -11.45 14.37
CA THR A 185 6.80 -10.44 15.43
C THR A 185 5.71 -10.60 16.49
N LEU A 186 4.46 -10.80 16.09
CA LEU A 186 3.33 -10.96 17.02
C LEU A 186 3.05 -12.42 17.42
N ARG A 187 3.90 -13.36 16.98
CA ARG A 187 3.82 -14.81 17.28
C ARG A 187 2.50 -15.46 16.91
N MET A 188 1.93 -14.99 15.82
CA MET A 188 0.68 -15.47 15.26
C MET A 188 0.91 -16.76 14.46
N LYS A 189 0.60 -17.90 15.08
CA LYS A 189 0.60 -19.19 14.39
C LYS A 189 -0.55 -19.29 13.39
N ASP A 190 -0.33 -19.97 12.26
CA ASP A 190 -1.31 -20.14 11.17
C ASP A 190 -2.63 -20.73 11.67
N GLU A 191 -2.57 -21.77 12.51
CA GLU A 191 -3.73 -22.45 13.09
C GLU A 191 -4.60 -21.54 13.99
N HIS A 192 -3.99 -20.49 14.55
CA HIS A 192 -4.63 -19.53 15.44
C HIS A 192 -4.79 -18.14 14.81
N THR A 193 -4.71 -18.04 13.48
CA THR A 193 -4.80 -16.75 12.79
C THR A 193 -5.78 -16.82 11.63
N GLU A 194 -6.80 -15.97 11.66
CA GLU A 194 -7.71 -15.75 10.55
C GLU A 194 -7.22 -14.58 9.71
N ILE A 195 -7.17 -14.75 8.38
CA ILE A 195 -6.78 -13.69 7.44
C ILE A 195 -7.99 -13.33 6.58
N ILE A 196 -8.50 -12.12 6.76
CA ILE A 196 -9.57 -11.56 5.94
C ILE A 196 -8.93 -10.63 4.92
N GLN A 197 -8.71 -11.15 3.72
CA GLN A 197 -8.08 -10.41 2.63
C GLN A 197 -9.11 -9.98 1.58
N ARG A 198 -9.10 -8.69 1.26
CA ARG A 198 -9.84 -8.10 0.15
C ARG A 198 -8.85 -7.73 -0.94
N SER A 199 -9.29 -7.86 -2.20
CA SER A 199 -8.49 -7.41 -3.33
C SER A 199 -8.15 -5.92 -3.18
N ASN A 200 -6.88 -5.59 -3.40
CA ASN A 200 -6.44 -4.21 -3.49
C ASN A 200 -6.51 -3.64 -4.91
N ASP A 201 -7.04 -4.41 -5.87
CA ASP A 201 -7.25 -3.94 -7.23
C ASP A 201 -8.22 -2.74 -7.27
N ARG A 202 -7.95 -1.85 -8.23
CA ARG A 202 -8.71 -0.63 -8.50
C ARG A 202 -8.96 -0.56 -10.00
N PRO A 203 -10.01 -1.22 -10.51
CA PRO A 203 -10.28 -1.25 -11.95
C PRO A 203 -10.54 0.16 -12.53
N THR A 204 -11.03 1.09 -11.70
CA THR A 204 -11.25 2.51 -12.04
C THR A 204 -9.97 3.33 -12.19
N ILE A 205 -8.79 2.73 -11.96
CA ILE A 205 -7.48 3.40 -12.16
C ILE A 205 -6.81 2.79 -13.39
N HIS A 206 -6.65 3.60 -14.44
CA HIS A 206 -5.95 3.24 -15.66
C HIS A 206 -4.44 3.44 -15.46
N ILE A 207 -3.68 2.34 -15.49
CA ILE A 207 -2.25 2.35 -15.18
C ILE A 207 -1.43 2.40 -16.47
N LEU A 208 -0.69 3.50 -16.65
CA LEU A 208 0.27 3.73 -17.72
C LEU A 208 1.69 3.73 -17.16
N VAL A 209 2.62 3.14 -17.89
CA VAL A 209 4.06 3.25 -17.61
C VAL A 209 4.72 3.85 -18.83
N GLU A 210 5.37 4.99 -18.66
CA GLU A 210 6.01 5.76 -19.72
C GLU A 210 7.51 5.91 -19.47
N GLU A 211 8.30 5.76 -20.52
CA GLU A 211 9.71 6.15 -20.49
C GLU A 211 9.84 7.67 -20.43
N MET A 212 10.66 8.17 -19.52
CA MET A 212 11.03 9.58 -19.46
C MET A 212 11.80 9.99 -20.72
N ARG A 213 11.32 11.04 -21.38
CA ARG A 213 11.92 11.56 -22.63
C ARG A 213 12.99 12.61 -22.37
N TYR A 214 12.94 13.24 -21.21
CA TYR A 214 13.83 14.32 -20.83
C TYR A 214 14.65 13.97 -19.58
N PRO A 215 15.81 14.62 -19.37
CA PRO A 215 16.57 14.45 -18.13
C PRO A 215 15.73 14.77 -16.89
N ALA A 216 15.84 13.93 -15.87
CA ALA A 216 14.98 13.98 -14.69
C ALA A 216 15.02 15.32 -13.94
N ASN A 217 16.15 16.03 -14.00
CA ASN A 217 16.29 17.32 -13.33
C ASN A 217 15.36 18.37 -13.93
N GLY A 218 15.03 18.30 -15.23
CA GLY A 218 14.27 19.33 -15.92
C GLY A 218 12.75 19.24 -15.73
N MET A 219 12.22 18.08 -15.33
CA MET A 219 10.78 17.81 -15.16
C MET A 219 9.89 18.15 -16.37
N LYS A 220 10.46 18.30 -17.57
CA LYS A 220 9.73 18.62 -18.80
C LYS A 220 8.69 17.56 -19.18
N ASP A 221 8.89 16.31 -18.79
CA ASP A 221 7.88 15.26 -18.97
C ASP A 221 6.60 15.53 -18.18
N ILE A 222 6.71 16.09 -16.98
CA ILE A 222 5.55 16.48 -16.17
C ILE A 222 4.80 17.61 -16.87
N GLU A 223 5.50 18.66 -17.29
CA GLU A 223 4.90 19.79 -18.00
C GLU A 223 4.15 19.32 -19.25
N ARG A 224 4.79 18.47 -20.07
CA ARG A 224 4.19 17.87 -21.26
C ARG A 224 2.88 17.13 -20.92
N ILE A 225 2.88 16.32 -19.87
CA ILE A 225 1.71 15.56 -19.45
C ILE A 225 0.60 16.50 -18.97
N LEU A 226 0.92 17.47 -18.13
CA LEU A 226 -0.07 18.40 -17.60
C LEU A 226 -0.72 19.21 -18.72
N ARG A 227 0.07 19.73 -19.66
CA ARG A 227 -0.46 20.43 -20.85
C ARG A 227 -1.35 19.52 -21.70
N ALA A 228 -0.98 18.24 -21.89
CA ALA A 228 -1.85 17.29 -22.58
C ALA A 228 -3.19 17.03 -21.86
N HIS A 229 -3.26 17.32 -20.56
CA HIS A 229 -4.49 17.30 -19.75
C HIS A 229 -5.07 18.72 -19.57
N ARG A 230 -4.80 19.63 -20.52
CA ARG A 230 -5.33 20.99 -20.62
C ARG A 230 -4.92 21.94 -19.48
N TRP A 231 -3.89 21.61 -18.71
CA TRP A 231 -3.38 22.53 -17.70
C TRP A 231 -2.71 23.76 -18.33
N GLY A 232 -3.11 24.95 -17.86
CA GLY A 232 -2.56 26.23 -18.29
C GLY A 232 -3.09 26.74 -19.63
N GLU A 233 -4.08 26.06 -20.24
CA GLU A 233 -4.75 26.52 -21.47
C GLU A 233 -5.83 27.58 -21.20
N SER A 234 -6.49 27.51 -20.04
CA SER A 234 -7.53 28.44 -19.59
C SER A 234 -7.57 28.50 -18.06
N GLU A 235 -8.33 29.43 -17.50
CA GLU A 235 -8.57 29.55 -16.05
C GLU A 235 -9.62 28.55 -15.52
N ASP A 236 -10.20 27.72 -16.40
CA ASP A 236 -11.09 26.63 -15.99
C ASP A 236 -10.31 25.56 -15.22
N ARG A 237 -10.94 24.99 -14.19
CA ARG A 237 -10.30 23.96 -13.36
C ARG A 237 -10.06 22.68 -14.19
N PRO A 238 -8.80 22.30 -14.46
CA PRO A 238 -8.46 21.04 -15.11
C PRO A 238 -8.61 19.86 -14.12
N PRO A 239 -8.50 18.60 -14.60
CA PRO A 239 -8.51 17.42 -13.75
C PRO A 239 -7.53 17.54 -12.57
N PRO A 240 -7.99 17.36 -11.32
CA PRO A 240 -7.11 17.46 -10.15
C PRO A 240 -6.04 16.38 -10.18
N PHE A 241 -4.80 16.75 -9.83
CA PHE A 241 -3.67 15.82 -9.91
C PHE A 241 -2.84 15.69 -8.63
N MET A 242 -2.12 14.57 -8.51
CA MET A 242 -1.05 14.39 -7.54
C MET A 242 0.21 13.85 -8.22
N ILE A 243 1.33 14.57 -8.08
CA ILE A 243 2.64 14.11 -8.56
C ILE A 243 3.44 13.61 -7.37
N PHE A 244 3.75 12.33 -7.33
CA PHE A 244 4.62 11.74 -6.32
C PHE A 244 6.08 11.78 -6.75
N VAL A 245 6.92 12.26 -5.85
CA VAL A 245 8.39 12.29 -5.97
C VAL A 245 9.02 11.56 -4.80
N ASN A 246 10.30 11.20 -4.93
CA ASN A 246 10.98 10.38 -3.92
C ASN A 246 11.63 11.22 -2.83
N LYS A 247 11.97 12.48 -3.09
CA LYS A 247 12.67 13.36 -2.14
C LYS A 247 11.91 14.67 -1.92
N ARG A 248 12.04 15.26 -0.72
CA ARG A 248 11.43 16.56 -0.36
C ARG A 248 11.84 17.68 -1.32
N ARG A 249 13.15 17.77 -1.58
CA ARG A 249 13.72 18.74 -2.53
C ARG A 249 13.17 18.60 -3.95
N GLU A 250 12.82 17.39 -4.38
CA GLU A 250 12.18 17.20 -5.69
C GLU A 250 10.75 17.75 -5.70
N ALA A 251 10.05 17.76 -4.55
CA ALA A 251 8.71 18.31 -4.47
C ALA A 251 8.75 19.84 -4.57
N GLU A 252 9.65 20.46 -3.81
CA GLU A 252 9.91 21.91 -3.82
C GLU A 252 10.35 22.35 -5.24
N SER A 253 11.41 21.75 -5.78
CA SER A 253 11.90 22.09 -7.12
C SER A 253 10.91 21.79 -8.25
N GLY A 254 9.98 20.85 -8.06
CA GLY A 254 8.94 20.56 -9.05
C GLY A 254 7.92 21.69 -9.18
N VAL A 255 7.54 22.29 -8.06
CA VAL A 255 6.66 23.46 -8.04
C VAL A 255 7.39 24.70 -8.55
N GLU A 256 8.63 24.94 -8.13
CA GLU A 256 9.44 26.05 -8.63
C GLU A 256 9.53 26.01 -10.16
N ARG A 257 9.83 24.83 -10.73
CA ARG A 257 9.85 24.64 -12.18
C ARG A 257 8.49 24.83 -12.84
N MET A 258 7.41 24.45 -12.16
CA MET A 258 6.07 24.71 -12.70
C MET A 258 5.82 26.21 -12.77
N TRP A 259 6.13 26.96 -11.70
CA TRP A 259 5.96 28.41 -11.66
C TRP A 259 6.80 29.15 -12.70
N GLU A 260 7.99 28.62 -13.05
CA GLU A 260 8.83 29.17 -14.11
C GLU A 260 8.27 28.96 -15.53
N ASN A 261 7.61 27.81 -15.77
CA ASN A 261 7.25 27.36 -17.13
C ASN A 261 5.74 27.45 -17.44
N MET A 262 4.91 27.74 -16.44
CA MET A 262 3.45 27.82 -16.58
C MET A 262 2.93 29.25 -16.29
N PRO A 263 1.72 29.59 -16.76
CA PRO A 263 1.11 30.90 -16.46
C PRO A 263 1.10 31.24 -14.97
N ALA A 264 1.49 32.46 -14.61
CA ALA A 264 1.69 32.89 -13.22
C ALA A 264 0.46 32.74 -12.31
N TRP A 265 -0.76 32.80 -12.88
CA TRP A 265 -1.99 32.61 -12.11
C TRP A 265 -2.14 31.18 -11.55
N LEU A 266 -1.44 30.19 -12.11
CA LEU A 266 -1.39 28.82 -11.58
C LEU A 266 -0.54 28.69 -10.32
N ASN A 267 0.26 29.70 -9.97
CA ASN A 267 1.20 29.58 -8.85
C ASN A 267 0.49 29.34 -7.52
N SER A 268 -0.71 29.90 -7.34
CA SER A 268 -1.57 29.67 -6.18
C SER A 268 -2.36 28.35 -6.24
N LYS A 269 -2.42 27.70 -7.41
CA LYS A 269 -3.19 26.48 -7.66
C LYS A 269 -2.40 25.20 -7.41
N VAL A 270 -1.07 25.30 -7.26
CA VAL A 270 -0.19 24.15 -7.12
C VAL A 270 0.72 24.28 -5.91
N VAL A 271 0.80 23.22 -5.12
CA VAL A 271 1.53 23.19 -3.85
C VAL A 271 2.55 22.06 -3.81
N TRP A 272 3.56 22.17 -2.93
CA TRP A 272 4.37 21.02 -2.51
C TRP A 272 3.92 20.54 -1.14
N PHE A 273 4.04 19.23 -0.90
CA PHE A 273 3.60 18.63 0.36
C PHE A 273 4.53 17.49 0.80
N HIS A 274 5.16 17.69 1.95
CA HIS A 274 6.03 16.69 2.58
C HIS A 274 6.04 16.84 4.11
N SER A 275 6.72 15.92 4.79
CA SER A 275 6.79 15.86 6.26
C SER A 275 7.51 17.04 6.94
N GLY A 276 8.02 17.99 6.17
CA GLY A 276 8.57 19.24 6.71
C GLY A 276 7.52 20.35 6.88
N MET A 277 6.30 20.13 6.39
CA MET A 277 5.22 21.13 6.44
C MET A 277 4.58 21.18 7.84
N SER A 278 4.21 22.39 8.27
CA SER A 278 3.53 22.62 9.55
C SER A 278 2.14 21.95 9.57
N ALA A 279 1.59 21.67 10.76
CA ALA A 279 0.23 21.13 10.86
C ALA A 279 -0.81 22.06 10.21
N LYS A 280 -0.70 23.37 10.49
CA LYS A 280 -1.55 24.42 9.90
C LYS A 280 -1.54 24.41 8.37
N PHE A 281 -0.35 24.38 7.75
CA PHE A 281 -0.23 24.32 6.29
C PHE A 281 -0.91 23.07 5.71
N ARG A 282 -0.79 21.93 6.39
CA ARG A 282 -1.40 20.67 5.95
C ARG A 282 -2.92 20.74 5.99
N GLU A 283 -3.49 21.30 7.06
CA GLU A 283 -4.93 21.52 7.21
C GLU A 283 -5.47 22.50 6.16
N GLU A 284 -4.81 23.64 5.99
CA GLU A 284 -5.18 24.64 4.96
C GLU A 284 -5.11 24.04 3.55
N THR A 285 -4.08 23.27 3.24
CA THR A 285 -3.96 22.62 1.91
C THR A 285 -5.09 21.63 1.65
N ILE A 286 -5.50 20.85 2.66
CA ILE A 286 -6.62 19.90 2.54
C ILE A 286 -7.90 20.66 2.23
N GLU A 287 -8.16 21.74 2.95
CA GLU A 287 -9.36 22.55 2.75
C GLU A 287 -9.34 23.22 1.37
N ASN A 288 -8.24 23.84 0.98
CA ASN A 288 -8.10 24.49 -0.32
C ASN A 288 -8.24 23.50 -1.49
N PHE A 289 -7.86 22.24 -1.31
CA PHE A 289 -8.10 21.21 -2.33
C PHE A 289 -9.59 20.86 -2.45
N ARG A 290 -10.30 20.81 -1.32
CA ARG A 290 -11.76 20.56 -1.27
C ARG A 290 -12.56 21.70 -1.89
N THR A 291 -12.22 22.94 -1.56
CA THR A 291 -12.87 24.13 -2.15
C THR A 291 -12.50 24.35 -3.60
N GLY A 292 -11.43 23.70 -4.09
CA GLY A 292 -10.94 23.83 -5.46
C GLY A 292 -10.07 25.05 -5.68
N GLU A 293 -9.56 25.67 -4.61
CA GLU A 293 -8.52 26.69 -4.67
C GLU A 293 -7.17 26.10 -5.09
N VAL A 294 -6.84 24.90 -4.59
CA VAL A 294 -5.69 24.10 -5.01
C VAL A 294 -6.16 22.99 -5.94
N TRP A 295 -5.47 22.83 -7.05
CA TRP A 295 -5.84 21.89 -8.12
C TRP A 295 -4.91 20.69 -8.17
N GLY A 296 -3.69 20.81 -7.66
CA GLY A 296 -2.74 19.71 -7.64
C GLY A 296 -1.46 20.05 -6.89
N GLY A 297 -0.51 19.13 -6.92
CA GLY A 297 0.75 19.36 -6.23
C GLY A 297 1.78 18.26 -6.37
N PHE A 298 2.94 18.52 -5.77
CA PHE A 298 4.03 17.57 -5.64
C PHE A 298 4.09 17.01 -4.22
N TYR A 299 4.09 15.69 -4.09
CA TYR A 299 3.94 14.98 -2.83
C TYR A 299 5.08 13.99 -2.62
N THR A 300 5.54 13.88 -1.38
CA THR A 300 6.30 12.71 -0.91
C THR A 300 5.37 11.75 -0.16
N ASP A 301 5.86 10.60 0.32
CA ASP A 301 5.04 9.64 1.08
C ASP A 301 4.36 10.23 2.33
N ALA A 302 4.96 11.27 2.91
CA ALA A 302 4.37 12.03 4.00
C ALA A 302 3.07 12.75 3.61
N GLY A 303 2.91 13.08 2.33
CA GLY A 303 1.67 13.56 1.73
C GLY A 303 0.67 12.44 1.39
N GLY A 304 1.06 11.18 1.46
CA GLY A 304 0.10 10.07 1.35
C GLY A 304 -0.64 9.83 2.66
N MET A 305 0.03 9.89 3.79
CA MET A 305 -0.55 9.44 5.06
C MET A 305 -1.39 10.55 5.70
N GLY A 306 -2.72 10.45 5.61
CA GLY A 306 -3.68 11.38 6.22
C GLY A 306 -4.36 12.36 5.26
N LEU A 307 -3.84 12.54 4.04
CA LEU A 307 -4.55 13.25 2.98
C LEU A 307 -5.59 12.32 2.35
N ASP A 308 -6.84 12.50 2.75
CA ASP A 308 -8.01 11.96 2.06
C ASP A 308 -8.62 13.05 1.18
N LEU A 309 -8.02 13.22 0.00
CA LEU A 309 -8.49 14.16 -1.01
C LEU A 309 -9.53 13.47 -1.89
N PRO A 310 -10.79 13.95 -1.91
CA PRO A 310 -11.77 13.47 -2.86
C PRO A 310 -11.38 13.90 -4.29
N CYS A 311 -11.67 13.05 -5.28
CA CYS A 311 -11.66 13.40 -6.71
C CYS A 311 -10.29 13.70 -7.36
N VAL A 312 -9.22 12.97 -7.03
CA VAL A 312 -7.98 12.99 -7.83
C VAL A 312 -8.17 12.16 -9.09
N GLU A 313 -8.00 12.77 -10.26
CA GLU A 313 -8.20 12.16 -11.58
C GLU A 313 -6.89 11.82 -12.29
N LEU A 314 -5.79 12.48 -11.93
CA LEU A 314 -4.47 12.20 -12.47
C LEU A 314 -3.45 11.96 -11.35
N VAL A 315 -2.80 10.80 -11.35
CA VAL A 315 -1.71 10.51 -10.42
C VAL A 315 -0.46 10.22 -11.21
N ILE A 316 0.63 10.93 -10.93
CA ILE A 316 1.91 10.73 -11.60
C ILE A 316 2.92 10.26 -10.57
N GLN A 317 3.48 9.06 -10.72
CA GLN A 317 4.71 8.71 -10.03
C GLN A 317 5.88 9.18 -10.89
N TYR A 318 6.62 10.19 -10.43
CA TYR A 318 7.80 10.70 -11.10
C TYR A 318 9.04 9.98 -10.61
N ARG A 319 9.79 9.41 -11.56
CA ARG A 319 11.00 8.59 -11.37
C ARG A 319 10.73 7.24 -10.75
N TYR A 320 11.67 6.33 -10.99
CA TYR A 320 11.68 4.99 -10.42
C TYR A 320 11.52 5.00 -8.88
N THR A 321 10.72 4.08 -8.36
CA THR A 321 10.58 3.80 -6.93
C THR A 321 10.95 2.34 -6.64
N ASP A 322 11.59 2.08 -5.51
CA ASP A 322 12.14 0.76 -5.17
C ASP A 322 11.09 -0.26 -4.72
N SER A 323 9.83 0.15 -4.51
CA SER A 323 8.79 -0.72 -3.95
C SER A 323 7.50 -0.65 -4.76
N LEU A 324 7.05 -1.82 -5.21
CA LEU A 324 5.74 -1.95 -5.88
C LEU A 324 4.60 -1.61 -4.93
N SER A 325 4.75 -1.95 -3.64
CA SER A 325 3.79 -1.56 -2.61
C SER A 325 3.62 -0.04 -2.50
N THR A 326 4.74 0.69 -2.49
CA THR A 326 4.73 2.16 -2.45
C THR A 326 4.07 2.75 -3.68
N LEU A 327 4.43 2.26 -4.87
CA LEU A 327 3.80 2.67 -6.12
C LEU A 327 2.27 2.47 -6.10
N VAL A 328 1.81 1.27 -5.71
CA VAL A 328 0.39 0.93 -5.67
C VAL A 328 -0.37 1.78 -4.65
N GLN A 329 0.24 2.08 -3.50
CA GLN A 329 -0.34 2.98 -2.51
C GLN A 329 -0.47 4.42 -3.02
N ARG A 330 0.53 4.91 -3.77
CA ARG A 330 0.55 6.26 -4.37
C ARG A 330 -0.50 6.39 -5.47
N ILE A 331 -0.53 5.48 -6.45
CA ILE A 331 -1.54 5.50 -7.52
C ILE A 331 -2.96 5.31 -6.99
N GLY A 332 -3.14 4.54 -5.91
CA GLY A 332 -4.42 4.32 -5.25
C GLY A 332 -5.05 5.56 -4.58
N ARG A 333 -4.39 6.72 -4.67
CA ARG A 333 -4.92 8.03 -4.29
C ARG A 333 -5.90 8.59 -5.33
N GLY A 334 -5.81 8.14 -6.58
CA GLY A 334 -6.79 8.45 -7.61
C GLY A 334 -8.14 7.76 -7.37
N ALA A 335 -9.19 8.31 -7.98
CA ALA A 335 -10.51 7.69 -8.12
C ALA A 335 -11.16 7.23 -6.80
N ARG A 336 -11.06 8.03 -5.73
CA ARG A 336 -11.59 7.68 -4.39
C ARG A 336 -13.09 7.89 -4.23
N ALA A 337 -13.65 8.86 -4.94
CA ALA A 337 -15.07 9.13 -4.91
C ALA A 337 -15.82 8.09 -5.76
N GLN A 338 -17.06 7.76 -5.36
CA GLN A 338 -17.87 6.79 -6.10
C GLN A 338 -18.13 7.29 -7.52
N GLY A 339 -18.00 6.41 -8.50
CA GLY A 339 -18.21 6.75 -9.91
C GLY A 339 -17.07 7.54 -10.57
N THR A 340 -15.96 7.80 -9.86
CA THR A 340 -14.79 8.47 -10.46
C THR A 340 -13.79 7.47 -11.05
N GLU A 341 -13.12 7.90 -12.12
CA GLU A 341 -11.99 7.22 -12.74
C GLU A 341 -10.73 8.06 -12.59
N ALA A 342 -9.56 7.43 -12.69
CA ALA A 342 -8.29 8.15 -12.66
C ALA A 342 -7.27 7.50 -13.59
N THR A 343 -6.38 8.33 -14.13
CA THR A 343 -5.20 7.87 -14.87
C THR A 343 -3.99 7.93 -13.94
N ALA A 344 -3.29 6.81 -13.81
CA ALA A 344 -2.04 6.71 -13.08
C ALA A 344 -0.88 6.55 -14.06
N ILE A 345 0.03 7.52 -14.11
CA ILE A 345 1.20 7.49 -14.99
C ILE A 345 2.45 7.26 -14.14
N TYR A 346 3.17 6.17 -14.41
CA TYR A 346 4.49 5.92 -13.83
C TYR A 346 5.56 6.32 -14.84
N LEU A 347 6.22 7.45 -14.59
CA LEU A 347 7.34 7.93 -15.39
C LEU A 347 8.65 7.34 -14.87
N VAL A 348 9.34 6.62 -15.74
CA VAL A 348 10.53 5.84 -15.36
C VAL A 348 11.72 6.20 -16.24
N GLU A 349 12.90 6.29 -15.63
CA GLU A 349 14.14 6.51 -16.36
C GLU A 349 14.42 5.40 -17.41
N PRO A 350 15.00 5.73 -18.57
CA PRO A 350 15.20 4.78 -19.67
C PRO A 350 15.90 3.48 -19.29
N GLN A 351 16.87 3.51 -18.35
CA GLN A 351 17.64 2.32 -17.97
C GLN A 351 16.81 1.16 -17.39
N HIS A 352 15.57 1.39 -16.97
CA HIS A 352 14.71 0.35 -16.39
C HIS A 352 13.93 -0.45 -17.45
N PHE A 353 13.91 0.00 -18.71
CA PHE A 353 13.22 -0.69 -19.79
C PHE A 353 14.11 -1.74 -20.47
N ASP A 354 13.54 -2.91 -20.77
CA ASP A 354 14.28 -4.05 -21.36
C ASP A 354 14.96 -3.69 -22.68
N TYR A 355 14.23 -3.03 -23.59
CA TYR A 355 14.78 -2.63 -24.88
C TYR A 355 15.95 -1.63 -24.74
N ARG A 356 15.95 -0.78 -23.71
CA ARG A 356 17.07 0.12 -23.42
C ARG A 356 18.28 -0.60 -22.85
N LYS A 357 18.05 -1.63 -22.01
CA LYS A 357 19.12 -2.50 -21.49
C LYS A 357 19.77 -3.27 -22.64
N GLU A 358 18.98 -3.82 -23.56
CA GLU A 358 19.47 -4.52 -24.76
C GLU A 358 20.29 -3.59 -25.65
N GLU A 359 19.78 -2.39 -25.98
CA GLU A 359 20.52 -1.37 -26.73
C GLU A 359 21.87 -1.00 -26.07
N ALA A 360 21.90 -0.88 -24.74
CA ALA A 360 23.12 -0.57 -23.99
C ALA A 360 24.14 -1.72 -24.06
N LEU A 361 23.69 -2.98 -23.95
CA LEU A 361 24.54 -4.16 -24.07
C LEU A 361 25.13 -4.29 -25.49
N GLU A 362 24.34 -4.04 -26.52
CA GLU A 362 24.81 -4.05 -27.91
C GLU A 362 25.87 -2.98 -28.18
N LYS A 363 25.67 -1.76 -27.67
CA LYS A 363 26.65 -0.68 -27.77
C LYS A 363 27.96 -1.06 -27.07
N ALA A 364 27.86 -1.58 -25.85
CA ALA A 364 29.04 -2.04 -25.09
C ALA A 364 29.80 -3.17 -25.81
N ALA A 365 29.10 -4.09 -26.48
CA ALA A 365 29.72 -5.13 -27.28
C ALA A 365 30.45 -4.58 -28.53
N LYS A 366 29.84 -3.61 -29.23
CA LYS A 366 30.43 -2.94 -30.40
C LYS A 366 31.69 -2.14 -30.05
N ASP A 367 31.71 -1.49 -28.89
CA ASP A 367 32.88 -0.71 -28.44
C ASP A 367 34.04 -1.62 -28.01
N LYS A 368 33.76 -2.76 -27.37
CA LYS A 368 34.77 -3.79 -27.08
C LYS A 368 35.37 -4.41 -28.35
N GLY A 369 34.58 -4.56 -29.41
CA GLY A 369 35.05 -5.04 -30.72
C GLY A 369 35.94 -4.04 -31.48
N LYS A 370 35.79 -2.73 -31.23
CA LYS A 370 36.66 -1.69 -31.81
C LYS A 370 38.00 -1.55 -31.07
N GLY A 371 38.04 -1.83 -29.77
CA GLY A 371 39.26 -1.79 -28.95
C GLY A 371 40.30 -2.87 -29.29
N SER A 372 39.91 -4.00 -29.91
CA SER A 372 40.85 -5.08 -30.26
C SER A 372 41.48 -4.93 -31.65
N ARG A 373 41.06 -3.94 -32.46
CA ARG A 373 41.56 -3.75 -33.85
C ARG A 373 42.75 -2.79 -33.96
N SER A 374 43.16 -2.15 -32.86
CA SER A 374 44.32 -1.23 -32.81
C SER A 374 45.43 -1.73 -31.89
N LYS A 375 45.96 -2.94 -32.16
CA LYS A 375 47.30 -3.39 -31.72
C LYS A 375 47.72 -4.64 -32.51
N ARG A 376 48.05 -4.45 -33.78
CA ARG A 376 48.96 -5.36 -34.52
C ARG A 376 50.06 -4.50 -35.15
N LYS A 377 51.09 -4.22 -34.36
CA LYS A 377 52.43 -3.88 -34.85
C LYS A 377 53.42 -4.78 -34.13
N GLY A 378 54.14 -5.57 -34.93
CA GLY A 378 55.48 -6.11 -34.74
C GLY A 378 55.82 -6.80 -33.42
N GLY A 379 56.05 -8.12 -33.47
CA GLY A 379 56.69 -8.86 -32.38
C GLY A 379 56.79 -10.34 -32.70
N HIS A 380 57.92 -10.74 -33.26
CA HIS A 380 58.37 -12.10 -33.55
C HIS A 380 58.54 -12.89 -32.25
N LEU A 381 57.97 -14.10 -32.13
CA LEU A 381 58.27 -15.05 -31.05
C LEU A 381 58.10 -16.50 -31.52
N ASP A 382 59.18 -17.26 -31.42
CA ASP A 382 59.28 -18.71 -31.56
C ASP A 382 58.68 -19.47 -30.36
N GLY A 383 58.30 -20.73 -30.57
CA GLY A 383 58.33 -21.78 -29.54
C GLY A 383 56.99 -22.19 -28.89
N LEU A 384 56.60 -23.44 -29.15
CA LEU A 384 55.53 -24.30 -28.58
C LEU A 384 55.54 -24.43 -27.03
N PRO A 385 54.58 -25.12 -26.34
CA PRO A 385 53.44 -25.93 -26.83
C PRO A 385 52.05 -25.64 -26.17
N ALA A 386 51.01 -26.21 -26.77
CA ALA A 386 49.62 -26.17 -26.29
C ALA A 386 49.37 -27.03 -25.03
N PRO A 387 48.36 -26.66 -24.20
CA PRO A 387 47.62 -27.66 -23.44
C PRO A 387 46.08 -27.58 -23.57
N LYS A 388 45.53 -28.74 -23.93
CA LYS A 388 44.35 -29.45 -23.39
C LYS A 388 43.01 -28.70 -23.19
N LYS A 389 42.04 -29.13 -24.02
CA LYS A 389 40.59 -29.01 -23.84
C LYS A 389 40.15 -29.43 -22.43
N GLN A 390 39.44 -28.56 -21.73
CA GLN A 390 38.54 -28.95 -20.64
C GLN A 390 37.11 -28.50 -20.97
N LYS A 391 36.21 -29.49 -21.02
CA LYS A 391 34.75 -29.34 -21.06
C LYS A 391 34.28 -28.67 -19.76
N LYS A 392 33.44 -27.62 -19.84
CA LYS A 392 32.45 -27.33 -18.79
C LYS A 392 31.13 -26.83 -19.38
N ALA A 393 30.13 -27.68 -19.14
CA ALA A 393 28.68 -27.51 -19.02
C ALA A 393 28.01 -26.23 -19.56
N SER A 394 27.18 -26.42 -20.59
CA SER A 394 26.05 -25.58 -20.94
C SER A 394 24.93 -25.74 -19.90
N THR A 395 24.62 -24.71 -19.14
CA THR A 395 23.35 -24.62 -18.39
C THR A 395 22.27 -24.13 -19.36
N ALA A 396 21.32 -25.01 -19.63
CA ALA A 396 20.20 -24.78 -20.52
C ALA A 396 19.26 -23.68 -19.99
N THR A 397 19.09 -22.63 -20.78
CA THR A 397 18.01 -21.66 -20.66
C THR A 397 16.70 -22.39 -20.97
N SER A 398 15.90 -22.67 -19.94
CA SER A 398 14.57 -23.25 -20.14
C SER A 398 13.63 -22.17 -20.68
N ALA A 399 13.39 -22.21 -21.99
CA ALA A 399 12.35 -21.44 -22.65
C ALA A 399 10.98 -21.96 -22.18
N CYS A 400 10.17 -21.05 -21.62
CA CYS A 400 8.79 -21.34 -21.25
C CYS A 400 7.93 -21.35 -22.53
N THR A 401 7.61 -22.54 -23.02
CA THR A 401 6.70 -22.76 -24.15
C THR A 401 5.26 -22.75 -23.61
N ILE A 402 4.44 -21.78 -24.03
CA ILE A 402 2.99 -21.81 -23.78
C ILE A 402 2.33 -22.50 -24.99
N PRO A 403 1.48 -23.53 -24.81
CA PRO A 403 0.74 -24.14 -25.91
C PRO A 403 -0.27 -23.15 -26.50
N GLY A 404 -0.19 -22.96 -27.82
CA GLY A 404 -1.17 -22.19 -28.57
C GLY A 404 -2.49 -22.95 -28.68
N ASN A 405 -3.58 -22.33 -28.24
CA ASN A 405 -4.92 -22.74 -28.61
C ASN A 405 -5.43 -21.79 -29.69
N GLN A 406 -5.38 -22.25 -30.94
CA GLN A 406 -6.20 -21.72 -32.02
C GLN A 406 -7.55 -22.45 -31.98
N ALA A 407 -8.64 -21.69 -32.00
CA ALA A 407 -9.92 -22.17 -32.51
C ALA A 407 -10.61 -21.04 -33.29
N PRO A 408 -11.29 -21.37 -34.40
CA PRO A 408 -11.58 -20.43 -35.47
C PRO A 408 -12.84 -19.60 -35.25
N ILE A 409 -12.87 -18.48 -35.96
CA ILE A 409 -13.99 -17.57 -36.11
C ILE A 409 -14.88 -18.14 -37.23
N ASN A 410 -16.18 -18.36 -36.96
CA ASN A 410 -17.23 -18.16 -37.97
C ASN A 410 -18.61 -18.02 -37.32
N ALA A 411 -19.38 -17.09 -37.89
CA ALA A 411 -20.65 -16.57 -37.42
C ALA A 411 -21.86 -17.40 -37.86
N SER A 412 -22.94 -17.38 -37.06
CA SER A 412 -24.33 -17.35 -37.55
C SER A 412 -25.27 -16.82 -36.46
N ALA A 413 -26.36 -16.19 -36.89
CA ALA A 413 -27.24 -15.30 -36.13
C ALA A 413 -28.52 -16.00 -35.57
N SER A 414 -29.28 -15.21 -34.78
CA SER A 414 -30.62 -15.43 -34.15
C SER A 414 -30.62 -16.41 -32.98
N ASP A 415 -31.11 -16.09 -31.78
CA ASP A 415 -32.51 -15.77 -31.46
C ASP A 415 -32.62 -15.25 -30.00
N HIS A 416 -33.76 -14.63 -29.68
CA HIS A 416 -34.05 -13.95 -28.42
C HIS A 416 -34.14 -14.87 -27.18
N GLY A 417 -33.43 -14.51 -26.10
CA GLY A 417 -33.62 -15.09 -24.77
C GLY A 417 -32.77 -14.39 -23.70
N ALA A 418 -33.39 -13.91 -22.63
CA ALA A 418 -32.72 -13.23 -21.52
C ALA A 418 -31.63 -14.12 -20.89
N PRO A 419 -30.42 -13.59 -20.57
CA PRO A 419 -29.36 -14.43 -20.01
C PRO A 419 -29.63 -14.71 -18.52
N PRO A 420 -29.45 -15.97 -18.07
CA PRO A 420 -29.54 -16.32 -16.66
C PRO A 420 -28.35 -15.74 -15.88
N ALA A 421 -28.56 -15.47 -14.59
CA ALA A 421 -27.55 -14.95 -13.67
C ALA A 421 -26.26 -15.80 -13.73
N THR A 422 -25.22 -15.25 -14.36
CA THR A 422 -23.89 -15.85 -14.44
C THR A 422 -23.22 -15.73 -13.08
N THR A 423 -23.04 -16.86 -12.42
CA THR A 423 -22.02 -17.06 -11.39
C THR A 423 -20.68 -16.60 -11.95
N GLN A 424 -20.17 -15.47 -11.47
CA GLN A 424 -18.83 -15.00 -11.80
C GLN A 424 -17.82 -16.05 -11.32
N SER A 425 -17.35 -16.86 -12.26
CA SER A 425 -16.16 -17.68 -12.10
C SER A 425 -14.98 -16.74 -11.83
N ALA A 426 -14.41 -16.81 -10.63
CA ALA A 426 -13.25 -16.02 -10.24
C ALA A 426 -12.07 -16.40 -11.15
N TYR A 427 -11.75 -15.55 -12.12
CA TYR A 427 -10.54 -15.66 -12.92
C TYR A 427 -9.31 -15.53 -12.00
N ALA A 428 -8.70 -16.66 -11.63
CA ALA A 428 -7.38 -16.65 -11.01
C ALA A 428 -6.34 -16.36 -12.09
N TRP A 429 -5.61 -15.26 -11.94
CA TRP A 429 -4.50 -14.94 -12.84
C TRP A 429 -3.34 -15.92 -12.62
N PRO A 430 -2.65 -16.39 -13.68
CA PRO A 430 -1.45 -17.20 -13.53
C PRO A 430 -0.41 -16.45 -12.67
N THR A 431 0.31 -17.18 -11.81
CA THR A 431 1.45 -16.63 -11.08
C THR A 431 2.53 -16.18 -12.07
N CYS A 432 2.96 -14.94 -11.93
CA CYS A 432 3.93 -14.31 -12.83
C CYS A 432 5.24 -13.97 -12.11
N LEU A 433 5.22 -13.96 -10.77
CA LEU A 433 6.38 -13.81 -9.91
C LEU A 433 6.81 -15.20 -9.38
N PRO A 434 8.11 -15.40 -9.14
CA PRO A 434 8.59 -16.63 -8.52
C PRO A 434 8.03 -16.74 -7.10
N ASP A 435 8.08 -17.96 -6.54
CA ASP A 435 7.74 -18.15 -5.13
C ASP A 435 8.57 -17.19 -4.27
N ARG A 436 7.88 -16.39 -3.45
CA ARG A 436 8.51 -15.43 -2.55
C ARG A 436 9.62 -16.05 -1.69
N ARG A 437 9.56 -17.35 -1.36
CA ARG A 437 10.57 -18.07 -0.57
C ARG A 437 11.87 -18.36 -1.33
N SER A 438 11.86 -18.28 -2.66
CA SER A 438 13.00 -18.63 -3.50
C SER A 438 14.05 -17.52 -3.65
N VAL A 439 13.75 -16.29 -3.24
CA VAL A 439 14.60 -15.11 -3.44
C VAL A 439 14.61 -14.16 -2.22
N SER A 440 15.64 -13.31 -2.11
CA SER A 440 15.70 -12.26 -1.08
C SER A 440 14.59 -11.22 -1.26
N LEU A 441 14.24 -10.47 -0.21
CA LEU A 441 13.21 -9.42 -0.29
C LEU A 441 13.56 -8.37 -1.36
N GLU A 442 14.80 -7.89 -1.35
CA GLU A 442 15.27 -6.89 -2.30
C GLU A 442 15.24 -7.39 -3.75
N ALA A 443 15.63 -8.66 -3.98
CA ALA A 443 15.52 -9.27 -5.29
C ALA A 443 14.07 -9.44 -5.74
N TYR A 444 13.18 -9.81 -4.82
CA TYR A 444 11.74 -9.94 -5.10
C TYR A 444 11.11 -8.60 -5.47
N GLU A 445 11.37 -7.52 -4.70
CA GLU A 445 10.88 -6.18 -5.00
C GLU A 445 11.38 -5.69 -6.36
N ARG A 446 12.68 -5.86 -6.65
CA ARG A 446 13.26 -5.51 -7.94
C ARG A 446 12.62 -6.27 -9.09
N LEU A 447 12.43 -7.59 -8.94
CA LEU A 447 11.82 -8.41 -9.97
C LEU A 447 10.36 -8.04 -10.21
N ALA A 448 9.59 -7.79 -9.14
CA ALA A 448 8.21 -7.37 -9.24
C ALA A 448 8.08 -6.02 -9.95
N MET A 449 8.92 -5.05 -9.58
CA MET A 449 8.94 -3.74 -10.23
C MET A 449 9.41 -3.81 -11.69
N ASP A 450 10.45 -4.60 -11.97
CA ASP A 450 10.98 -4.81 -13.33
C ASP A 450 9.94 -5.46 -14.25
N LEU A 451 9.24 -6.49 -13.77
CA LEU A 451 8.14 -7.12 -14.50
C LEU A 451 6.94 -6.17 -14.68
N PHE A 452 6.64 -5.34 -13.67
CA PHE A 452 5.57 -4.34 -13.77
C PHE A 452 5.86 -3.30 -14.86
N ILE A 453 7.08 -2.75 -14.89
CA ILE A 453 7.54 -1.78 -15.89
C ILE A 453 7.49 -2.40 -17.29
N ASN A 454 8.13 -3.57 -17.43
CA ASN A 454 8.34 -4.27 -18.70
C ASN A 454 7.20 -5.24 -19.07
N SER A 455 6.07 -5.16 -18.40
CA SER A 455 4.90 -6.02 -18.65
C SER A 455 4.46 -6.02 -20.11
N ARG A 456 4.52 -4.87 -20.80
CA ARG A 456 4.20 -4.78 -22.24
C ARG A 456 5.16 -5.60 -23.10
N THR A 457 6.47 -5.46 -22.91
CA THR A 457 7.49 -6.19 -23.68
C THR A 457 7.48 -7.68 -23.34
N ARG A 458 7.21 -8.02 -22.07
CA ARG A 458 7.13 -9.40 -21.56
C ARG A 458 5.76 -10.06 -21.69
N ARG A 459 4.80 -9.42 -22.38
CA ARG A 459 3.42 -9.91 -22.57
C ARG A 459 2.70 -10.30 -21.26
N ALA A 460 3.00 -9.59 -20.19
CA ALA A 460 2.35 -9.75 -18.89
C ALA A 460 1.30 -8.64 -18.65
N CYS A 461 0.30 -8.93 -17.82
CA CYS A 461 -0.67 -7.93 -17.38
C CYS A 461 -0.16 -7.23 -16.10
N ARG A 462 -0.09 -5.89 -16.07
CA ARG A 462 0.33 -5.13 -14.86
C ARG A 462 -0.53 -5.42 -13.64
N ARG A 463 -1.84 -5.55 -13.84
CA ARG A 463 -2.77 -5.89 -12.74
C ARG A 463 -2.54 -7.31 -12.23
N ALA A 464 -2.15 -8.26 -13.09
CA ALA A 464 -1.77 -9.59 -12.65
C ALA A 464 -0.50 -9.55 -11.78
N VAL A 465 0.50 -8.72 -12.14
CA VAL A 465 1.70 -8.52 -11.31
C VAL A 465 1.35 -7.95 -9.92
N ILE A 466 0.49 -6.94 -9.87
CA ILE A 466 -0.02 -6.39 -8.60
C ILE A 466 -0.74 -7.48 -7.80
N SER A 467 -1.66 -8.19 -8.46
CA SER A 467 -2.48 -9.24 -7.84
C SER A 467 -1.61 -10.35 -7.23
N ASP A 468 -0.58 -10.80 -7.94
CA ASP A 468 0.37 -11.81 -7.48
C ASP A 468 1.23 -11.29 -6.32
N TYR A 469 1.80 -10.09 -6.46
CA TYR A 469 2.63 -9.45 -5.43
C TYR A 469 1.90 -9.28 -4.08
N PHE A 470 0.60 -8.97 -4.11
CA PHE A 470 -0.24 -8.85 -2.92
C PHE A 470 -1.00 -10.13 -2.55
N GLY A 471 -0.85 -11.21 -3.32
CA GLY A 471 -1.51 -12.49 -3.07
C GLY A 471 -3.03 -12.47 -3.22
N ASN A 472 -3.60 -11.59 -4.04
CA ASN A 472 -5.05 -11.45 -4.24
C ASN A 472 -5.70 -12.69 -4.89
N SER A 473 -4.94 -13.50 -5.64
CA SER A 473 -5.45 -14.63 -6.44
C SER A 473 -5.08 -16.01 -5.89
N ASN A 474 -4.61 -16.12 -4.65
CA ASN A 474 -3.99 -17.37 -4.18
C ASN A 474 -5.05 -18.48 -3.96
N PRO A 475 -5.04 -19.59 -4.73
CA PRO A 475 -6.09 -20.62 -4.69
C PRO A 475 -6.15 -21.45 -3.39
N GLY A 476 -5.22 -21.25 -2.45
CA GLY A 476 -5.18 -21.89 -1.13
C GLY A 476 -5.50 -20.99 0.07
N LYS A 477 -5.89 -19.73 -0.14
CA LYS A 477 -6.30 -18.79 0.93
C LYS A 477 -7.82 -18.53 0.82
N PRO A 478 -8.52 -18.21 1.93
CA PRO A 478 -9.95 -17.90 1.87
C PRO A 478 -10.18 -16.84 0.80
N LYS A 479 -11.08 -17.16 -0.14
CA LYS A 479 -11.38 -16.32 -1.32
C LYS A 479 -11.55 -14.89 -0.86
N ALA A 480 -10.90 -13.96 -1.55
CA ALA A 480 -11.20 -12.54 -1.39
C ALA A 480 -12.70 -12.38 -1.68
N PHE A 481 -13.49 -12.18 -0.64
CA PHE A 481 -14.91 -11.96 -0.79
C PHE A 481 -15.08 -10.62 -1.49
N ASP A 482 -15.89 -10.54 -2.53
CA ASP A 482 -16.28 -9.26 -3.14
C ASP A 482 -17.27 -8.46 -2.27
#